data_AF-T2SH62-F1
#
_entry.id   AF-T2SH62-F1
#
_cell.length_a   1.000
_cell.length_b   1.000
_cell.length_c   1.000
_cell.angle_alpha   90.00
_cell.angle_beta   90.00
_cell.angle_gamma   90.00
#
_symmetry.space_group_name_H-M   'P 1'
#
loop_
_entity.id
_entity.type
_entity.pdbx_description
1 polymer ?
#
loop_
_entity_poly.entity_id
_entity_poly.type
_entity_poly.pdbx_seq_one_letter_code
_entity_poly.pdbx_strand_id
1 'polypeptide(L)'
;MPIKIAINGTGRIGLCAIRVASQRKDVEIVAINSTAELETLLHLIRHDSVHGHFEAKLNANRTLNIGHSKNILVLSERDINKLDFSAANAEIIIECTGKFNSLEASSAHLKNSVKKVIISAPAQNAPTFVYGVNHTNYHNESVISNASCTTNATAPLLKILDEAFKVENALLTTIHSYTNDQNLLDTKHKDIRRARAASLNLIPT
;
A
#
# COMPACT_ATOMS: atom_id res chain seq x y z
N MET A 1 -4.49 20.75 11.09
CA MET A 1 -3.18 20.06 11.17
C MET A 1 -3.17 18.93 10.16
N PRO A 2 -2.03 18.57 9.54
CA PRO A 2 -1.97 17.44 8.63
C PRO A 2 -2.24 16.13 9.37
N ILE A 3 -2.85 15.16 8.69
CA ILE A 3 -3.09 13.82 9.23
C ILE A 3 -1.76 13.08 9.30
N LYS A 4 -1.42 12.55 10.48
CA LYS A 4 -0.18 11.80 10.70
C LYS A 4 -0.33 10.35 10.29
N ILE A 5 0.45 9.93 9.31
CA ILE A 5 0.41 8.57 8.78
C ILE A 5 1.72 7.82 9.02
N ALA A 6 1.60 6.51 9.18
CA ALA A 6 2.71 5.59 9.09
C ALA A 6 2.52 4.63 7.92
N ILE A 7 3.61 4.16 7.33
CA ILE A 7 3.58 3.22 6.21
C ILE A 7 4.25 1.93 6.64
N ASN A 8 3.50 0.83 6.66
CA ASN A 8 4.04 -0.49 6.99
C ASN A 8 4.30 -1.28 5.70
N GLY A 9 5.58 -1.58 5.44
CA GLY A 9 6.00 -2.26 4.21
C GLY A 9 6.42 -1.29 3.12
N THR A 10 7.59 -1.55 2.54
CA THR A 10 8.28 -0.69 1.56
C THR A 10 8.54 -1.43 0.26
N GLY A 11 7.61 -2.33 -0.10
CA GLY A 11 7.50 -2.84 -1.46
C GLY A 11 7.00 -1.76 -2.42
N ARG A 12 6.60 -2.16 -3.63
CA ARG A 12 6.20 -1.23 -4.69
C ARG A 12 5.11 -0.25 -4.26
N ILE A 13 4.03 -0.73 -3.62
CA ILE A 13 2.93 0.13 -3.20
C ILE A 13 3.35 1.07 -2.05
N GLY A 14 4.12 0.58 -1.08
CA GLY A 14 4.65 1.41 0.01
C GLY A 14 5.53 2.55 -0.49
N LEU A 15 6.44 2.29 -1.43
CA LEU A 15 7.28 3.32 -2.06
C LEU A 15 6.45 4.35 -2.86
N CYS A 16 5.42 3.90 -3.58
CA CYS A 16 4.48 4.81 -4.25
C CYS A 16 3.69 5.67 -3.25
N ALA A 17 3.21 5.06 -2.16
CA ALA A 17 2.48 5.75 -1.10
C ALA A 17 3.35 6.81 -0.42
N ILE A 18 4.63 6.49 -0.12
CA ILE A 18 5.60 7.47 0.39
C ILE A 18 5.70 8.65 -0.57
N ARG A 19 5.95 8.39 -1.85
CA ARG A 19 6.11 9.46 -2.85
C ARG A 19 4.88 10.36 -2.94
N VAL A 20 3.69 9.77 -3.04
CA VAL A 20 2.43 10.54 -3.17
C VAL A 20 2.15 11.33 -1.89
N ALA A 21 2.25 10.70 -0.72
CA ALA A 21 1.98 11.37 0.56
C ALA A 21 2.97 12.50 0.84
N SER A 22 4.26 12.35 0.49
CA SER A 22 5.27 13.39 0.67
C SER A 22 5.04 14.67 -0.17
N GLN A 23 4.22 14.59 -1.22
CA GLN A 23 3.83 15.73 -2.06
C GLN A 23 2.55 16.43 -1.57
N ARG A 24 1.87 15.85 -0.58
CA ARG A 24 0.65 16.40 0.00
C ARG A 24 0.96 17.28 1.21
N LYS A 25 0.13 18.31 1.42
CA LYS A 25 0.25 19.22 2.58
C LYS A 25 -0.74 18.90 3.70
N ASP A 26 -1.75 18.09 3.41
CA ASP A 26 -2.79 17.64 4.35
C ASP A 26 -2.44 16.30 5.01
N VAL A 27 -1.30 15.70 4.64
CA VAL A 27 -0.79 14.43 5.17
C VAL A 27 0.67 14.61 5.56
N GLU A 28 1.07 14.04 6.68
CA GLU A 28 2.45 13.99 7.15
C GLU A 28 2.85 12.54 7.41
N ILE A 29 3.89 12.06 6.73
CA ILE A 29 4.49 10.76 7.05
C ILE A 29 5.34 10.95 8.30
N VAL A 30 5.00 10.26 9.38
CA VAL A 30 5.75 10.35 10.64
C VAL A 30 6.60 9.12 10.91
N ALA A 31 6.23 7.97 10.32
CA ALA A 31 7.01 6.75 10.44
C ALA A 31 6.89 5.82 9.22
N ILE A 32 7.94 5.05 8.96
CA ILE A 32 7.99 4.00 7.94
C ILE A 32 8.57 2.74 8.58
N ASN A 33 7.96 1.59 8.35
CA ASN A 33 8.55 0.30 8.72
C ASN A 33 9.05 -0.43 7.47
N SER A 34 10.32 -0.83 7.50
CA SER A 34 10.99 -1.53 6.41
C SER A 34 11.92 -2.61 6.95
N THR A 35 11.92 -3.77 6.30
CA THR A 35 12.94 -4.80 6.55
C THR A 35 14.22 -4.57 5.74
N ALA A 36 14.26 -3.55 4.89
CA ALA A 36 15.46 -3.17 4.15
C ALA A 36 16.37 -2.30 5.02
N GLU A 37 17.67 -2.41 4.81
CA GLU A 37 18.64 -1.48 5.38
C GLU A 37 18.32 -0.03 4.97
N LEU A 38 18.59 0.92 5.87
CA LEU A 38 18.19 2.31 5.71
C LEU A 38 18.72 2.96 4.41
N GLU A 39 19.98 2.66 4.05
CA GLU A 39 20.58 3.14 2.81
C GLU A 39 19.90 2.56 1.56
N THR A 40 19.53 1.28 1.60
CA THR A 40 18.78 0.63 0.53
C THR A 40 17.39 1.22 0.39
N LEU A 41 16.69 1.45 1.51
CA LEU A 41 15.40 2.12 1.50
C LEU A 41 15.51 3.54 0.91
N LEU A 42 16.51 4.31 1.33
CA LEU A 42 16.77 5.65 0.80
C LEU A 42 17.04 5.61 -0.71
N HIS A 43 17.83 4.64 -1.18
CA HIS A 43 18.09 4.43 -2.60
C HIS A 43 16.80 4.13 -3.37
N LEU A 44 15.96 3.20 -2.88
CA LEU A 44 14.69 2.83 -3.52
C LEU A 44 13.65 3.96 -3.53
N ILE A 45 13.67 4.85 -2.54
CA ILE A 45 12.83 6.05 -2.53
C ILE A 45 13.32 7.04 -3.60
N ARG A 46 14.64 7.21 -3.72
CA ARG A 46 15.26 8.14 -4.67
C ARG A 46 15.14 7.67 -6.12
N HIS A 47 15.36 6.40 -6.38
CA HIS A 47 15.49 5.87 -7.73
C HIS A 47 14.38 4.86 -8.03
N ASP A 48 13.44 5.27 -8.88
CA ASP A 48 12.33 4.45 -9.32
C ASP A 48 12.38 4.25 -10.84
N SER A 49 12.49 3.00 -11.31
CA SER A 49 12.60 2.71 -12.74
C SER A 49 11.35 3.08 -13.55
N VAL A 50 10.17 3.16 -12.91
CA VAL A 50 8.89 3.49 -13.56
C VAL A 50 8.54 4.95 -13.34
N HIS A 51 8.76 5.47 -12.14
CA HIS A 51 8.32 6.81 -11.73
C HIS A 51 9.44 7.85 -11.66
N GLY A 52 10.69 7.49 -12.00
CA GLY A 52 11.83 8.39 -12.07
C GLY A 52 12.41 8.76 -10.71
N HIS A 53 13.19 9.83 -10.65
CA HIS A 53 13.89 10.26 -9.44
C HIS A 53 12.95 10.97 -8.42
N PHE A 54 13.26 10.86 -7.12
CA PHE A 54 12.60 11.64 -6.06
C PHE A 54 13.58 12.08 -4.97
N GLU A 55 13.37 13.29 -4.44
CA GLU A 55 14.24 13.83 -3.41
C GLU A 55 13.89 13.28 -2.01
N ALA A 56 14.87 12.62 -1.39
CA ALA A 56 14.84 12.16 -0.01
C ALA A 56 16.20 12.35 0.62
N LYS A 57 16.25 12.71 1.92
CA LYS A 57 17.50 12.97 2.65
C LYS A 57 17.54 12.19 3.96
N LEU A 58 18.70 11.64 4.28
CA LEU A 58 19.00 11.05 5.58
C LEU A 58 19.52 12.13 6.52
N ASN A 59 18.99 12.17 7.74
CA ASN A 59 19.44 13.05 8.81
C ASN A 59 20.43 12.32 9.74
N ALA A 60 21.20 13.07 10.51
CA ALA A 60 22.21 12.52 11.43
C ALA A 60 21.65 11.55 12.49
N ASN A 61 20.38 11.72 12.88
CA ASN A 61 19.67 10.87 13.84
C ASN A 61 18.99 9.64 13.20
N ARG A 62 19.41 9.23 11.99
CA ARG A 62 18.84 8.10 11.24
C ARG A 62 17.35 8.26 10.88
N THR A 63 16.86 9.49 10.86
CA THR A 63 15.52 9.81 10.33
C THR A 63 15.59 10.28 8.88
N LEU A 64 14.45 10.27 8.19
CA LEU A 64 14.37 10.73 6.80
C LEU A 64 13.61 12.06 6.69
N ASN A 65 14.00 12.85 5.69
CA ASN A 65 13.24 14.00 5.20
C ASN A 65 12.83 13.70 3.76
N ILE A 66 11.51 13.69 3.50
CA ILE A 66 10.96 13.35 2.18
C ILE A 66 9.81 14.32 1.87
N GLY A 67 10.00 15.18 0.86
CA GLY A 67 9.05 16.25 0.54
C GLY A 67 8.75 17.15 1.74
N HIS A 68 7.47 17.30 2.06
CA HIS A 68 7.00 18.08 3.23
C HIS A 68 7.18 17.36 4.57
N SER A 69 7.33 16.04 4.58
CA SER A 69 7.50 15.25 5.80
C SER A 69 8.96 15.31 6.28
N LYS A 70 9.14 15.64 7.56
CA LYS A 70 10.46 15.80 8.19
C LYS A 70 10.59 14.87 9.39
N ASN A 71 11.83 14.48 9.70
CA ASN A 71 12.16 13.64 10.85
C ASN A 71 11.36 12.32 10.90
N ILE A 72 11.14 11.70 9.73
CA ILE A 72 10.41 10.45 9.60
C ILE A 72 11.18 9.35 10.32
N LEU A 73 10.54 8.72 11.32
CA LEU A 73 11.10 7.59 12.05
C LEU A 73 11.13 6.36 11.14
N VAL A 74 12.28 5.69 11.05
CA VAL A 74 12.39 4.42 10.32
C VAL A 74 12.51 3.27 11.31
N LEU A 75 11.54 2.36 11.25
CA LEU A 75 11.48 1.13 12.03
C LEU A 75 11.88 -0.07 11.16
N SER A 76 12.35 -1.14 11.81
CA SER A 76 12.63 -2.42 11.17
C SER A 76 12.15 -3.55 12.08
N GLU A 77 10.85 -3.84 12.01
CA GLU A 77 10.21 -4.89 12.80
C GLU A 77 9.23 -5.71 11.94
N ARG A 78 9.27 -7.03 12.11
CA ARG A 78 8.42 -7.99 11.39
C ARG A 78 7.23 -8.48 12.22
N ASP A 79 7.36 -8.43 13.55
CA ASP A 79 6.33 -8.77 14.51
C ASP A 79 5.44 -7.54 14.76
N ILE A 80 4.22 -7.61 14.26
CA ILE A 80 3.21 -6.55 14.40
C ILE A 80 2.93 -6.18 15.87
N ASN A 81 3.12 -7.12 16.81
CA ASN A 81 2.89 -6.86 18.23
C ASN A 81 3.96 -5.95 18.83
N LYS A 82 5.20 -6.05 18.33
CA LYS A 82 6.33 -5.21 18.75
C LYS A 82 6.43 -3.90 17.98
N LEU A 83 5.83 -3.85 16.80
CA LEU A 83 5.82 -2.66 15.97
C LEU A 83 5.00 -1.54 16.62
N ASP A 84 5.66 -0.45 16.98
CA ASP A 84 5.02 0.69 17.65
C ASP A 84 5.22 1.99 16.87
N PHE A 85 4.20 2.37 16.11
CA PHE A 85 4.17 3.66 15.40
C PHE A 85 3.74 4.84 16.29
N SER A 86 3.29 4.58 17.51
CA SER A 86 2.80 5.64 18.41
C SER A 86 3.92 6.48 19.00
N ALA A 87 5.15 5.95 19.04
CA ALA A 87 6.35 6.75 19.34
C ALA A 87 6.52 7.95 18.38
N ALA A 88 6.00 7.84 17.16
CA ALA A 88 5.96 8.92 16.17
C ALA A 88 4.60 9.64 16.09
N ASN A 89 3.66 9.33 16.99
CA ASN A 89 2.28 9.82 17.00
C ASN A 89 1.51 9.57 15.69
N ALA A 90 1.72 8.42 15.04
CA ALA A 90 0.93 8.04 13.87
C ALA A 90 -0.53 7.79 14.26
N GLU A 91 -1.46 8.28 13.43
CA GLU A 91 -2.91 8.14 13.64
C GLU A 91 -3.51 7.11 12.67
N ILE A 92 -2.95 7.02 11.46
CA ILE A 92 -3.39 6.09 10.41
C ILE A 92 -2.19 5.28 9.90
N ILE A 93 -2.38 3.99 9.70
CA ILE A 93 -1.39 3.13 9.03
C ILE A 93 -1.86 2.78 7.63
N ILE A 94 -0.96 2.92 6.66
CA ILE A 94 -1.11 2.31 5.33
C ILE A 94 -0.37 0.98 5.36
N GLU A 95 -1.12 -0.11 5.34
CA GLU A 95 -0.62 -1.47 5.40
C GLU A 95 -0.33 -1.99 3.99
N CYS A 96 0.95 -2.01 3.63
CA CYS A 96 1.48 -2.29 2.30
C CYS A 96 2.33 -3.58 2.26
N THR A 97 2.37 -4.38 3.32
CA THR A 97 3.19 -5.60 3.36
C THR A 97 2.57 -6.75 2.57
N GLY A 98 1.25 -6.74 2.38
CA GLY A 98 0.49 -7.88 1.85
C GLY A 98 0.37 -9.07 2.82
N LYS A 99 0.95 -8.97 4.02
CA LYS A 99 0.95 -10.04 5.03
C LYS A 99 -0.27 -9.98 5.95
N PHE A 100 -0.76 -8.78 6.24
CA PHE A 100 -1.84 -8.54 7.21
C PHE A 100 -3.17 -8.20 6.52
N ASN A 101 -3.51 -8.95 5.45
CA ASN A 101 -4.68 -8.69 4.59
C ASN A 101 -6.01 -9.24 5.18
N SER A 102 -6.28 -8.96 6.44
CA SER A 102 -7.60 -9.19 7.04
C SER A 102 -7.91 -8.14 8.10
N LEU A 103 -9.19 -7.99 8.43
CA LEU A 103 -9.65 -7.15 9.54
C LEU A 103 -8.90 -7.50 10.83
N GLU A 104 -8.82 -8.78 11.17
CA GLU A 104 -8.24 -9.27 12.42
C GLU A 104 -6.73 -9.08 12.45
N ALA A 105 -6.04 -9.43 11.36
CA ALA A 105 -4.59 -9.33 11.27
C ALA A 105 -4.13 -7.86 11.33
N SER A 106 -4.81 -6.97 10.61
CA SER A 106 -4.49 -5.54 10.61
C SER A 106 -4.95 -4.83 11.90
N SER A 107 -5.94 -5.35 12.61
CA SER A 107 -6.38 -4.77 13.88
C SER A 107 -5.28 -4.75 14.96
N ALA A 108 -4.26 -5.59 14.85
CA ALA A 108 -3.10 -5.56 15.77
C ALA A 108 -2.32 -4.24 15.72
N HIS A 109 -2.49 -3.45 14.66
CA HIS A 109 -1.96 -2.09 14.58
C HIS A 109 -2.75 -1.06 15.38
N LEU A 110 -4.01 -1.33 15.72
CA LEU A 110 -4.92 -0.40 16.41
C LEU A 110 -4.61 -0.31 17.90
N LYS A 111 -3.47 0.32 18.22
CA LYS A 111 -3.02 0.56 19.59
C LYS A 111 -2.51 1.99 19.76
N ASN A 112 -2.58 2.49 20.99
CA ASN A 112 -2.11 3.83 21.36
C ASN A 112 -2.72 4.95 20.49
N SER A 113 -1.89 5.70 19.76
CA SER A 113 -2.32 6.81 18.89
C SER A 113 -2.96 6.35 17.59
N VAL A 114 -2.72 5.12 17.13
CA VAL A 114 -3.23 4.61 15.86
C VAL A 114 -4.71 4.29 16.01
N LYS A 115 -5.54 4.96 15.20
CA LYS A 115 -7.00 4.79 15.17
C LYS A 115 -7.49 4.12 13.91
N LYS A 116 -6.71 4.12 12.82
CA LYS A 116 -7.15 3.58 11.53
C LYS A 116 -6.05 2.81 10.81
N VAL A 117 -6.46 1.82 10.03
CA VAL A 117 -5.61 1.03 9.13
C VAL A 117 -6.26 0.96 7.76
N ILE A 118 -5.48 1.27 6.72
CA ILE A 118 -5.89 1.16 5.32
C ILE A 118 -5.03 0.07 4.69
N ILE A 119 -5.64 -1.06 4.34
CA ILE A 119 -4.96 -2.19 3.70
C ILE A 119 -4.87 -1.92 2.19
N SER A 120 -3.67 -2.01 1.63
CA SER A 120 -3.41 -1.70 0.21
C SER A 120 -3.73 -2.86 -0.75
N ALA A 121 -4.62 -3.77 -0.35
CA ALA A 121 -4.98 -4.99 -1.05
C ALA A 121 -6.39 -5.43 -0.64
N PRO A 122 -7.04 -6.35 -1.40
CA PRO A 122 -8.24 -7.03 -0.94
C PRO A 122 -7.98 -7.70 0.41
N ALA A 123 -8.88 -7.49 1.36
CA ALA A 123 -8.75 -8.01 2.71
C ALA A 123 -9.96 -8.85 3.10
N GLN A 124 -9.71 -9.91 3.87
CA GLN A 124 -10.76 -10.73 4.46
C GLN A 124 -11.46 -9.96 5.59
N ASN A 125 -12.80 -10.04 5.64
CA ASN A 125 -13.66 -9.47 6.67
C ASN A 125 -13.56 -7.94 6.89
N ALA A 126 -12.80 -7.21 6.07
CA ALA A 126 -12.72 -5.75 6.16
C ALA A 126 -13.62 -5.10 5.09
N PRO A 127 -14.36 -4.03 5.44
CA PRO A 127 -15.13 -3.28 4.46
C PRO A 127 -14.19 -2.70 3.39
N THR A 128 -14.60 -2.82 2.13
CA THR A 128 -13.78 -2.43 0.98
C THR A 128 -14.37 -1.19 0.32
N PHE A 129 -13.51 -0.20 0.11
CA PHE A 129 -13.90 1.07 -0.51
C PHE A 129 -13.07 1.35 -1.76
N VAL A 130 -13.74 1.80 -2.81
CA VAL A 130 -13.15 2.40 -4.00
C VAL A 130 -13.55 3.87 -4.01
N TYR A 131 -12.55 4.74 -3.99
CA TYR A 131 -12.77 6.18 -4.01
C TYR A 131 -13.51 6.60 -5.29
N GLY A 132 -14.50 7.48 -5.16
CA GLY A 132 -15.42 7.86 -6.26
C GLY A 132 -16.56 6.87 -6.54
N VAL A 133 -16.52 5.64 -6.00
CA VAL A 133 -17.55 4.62 -6.25
C VAL A 133 -18.48 4.47 -5.04
N ASN A 134 -17.95 3.98 -3.92
CA ASN A 134 -18.72 3.69 -2.69
C ASN A 134 -18.11 4.31 -1.43
N HIS A 135 -17.07 5.15 -1.55
CA HIS A 135 -16.40 5.81 -0.41
C HIS A 135 -17.31 6.65 0.49
N THR A 136 -18.47 7.11 0.00
CA THR A 136 -19.48 7.82 0.81
C THR A 136 -20.20 6.93 1.81
N ASN A 137 -20.10 5.61 1.65
CA ASN A 137 -20.65 4.62 2.59
C ASN A 137 -19.68 4.32 3.72
N TYR A 138 -18.56 5.04 3.80
CA TYR A 138 -17.61 4.92 4.90
C TYR A 138 -18.23 5.45 6.19
N HIS A 139 -18.36 4.60 7.19
CA HIS A 139 -18.94 4.90 8.49
C HIS A 139 -17.90 4.83 9.62
N ASN A 140 -16.74 5.46 9.38
CA ASN A 140 -15.67 5.62 10.36
C ASN A 140 -15.01 4.30 10.80
N GLU A 141 -15.08 3.26 9.98
CA GLU A 141 -14.50 1.94 10.26
C GLU A 141 -12.99 2.06 10.52
N SER A 142 -12.51 1.32 11.50
CA SER A 142 -11.11 1.39 11.97
C SER A 142 -10.16 0.67 11.04
N VAL A 143 -10.61 -0.36 10.31
CA VAL A 143 -9.79 -1.06 9.31
C VAL A 143 -10.60 -1.14 8.03
N ILE A 144 -9.99 -0.72 6.93
CA ILE A 144 -10.60 -0.77 5.61
C ILE A 144 -9.65 -1.37 4.59
N SER A 145 -10.21 -1.95 3.53
CA SER A 145 -9.49 -2.39 2.34
C SER A 145 -9.64 -1.33 1.24
N ASN A 146 -8.52 -0.94 0.63
CA ASN A 146 -8.48 -0.11 -0.57
C ASN A 146 -8.60 -0.95 -1.86
N ALA A 147 -9.20 -2.15 -1.75
CA ALA A 147 -9.39 -3.10 -2.83
C ALA A 147 -8.08 -3.48 -3.55
N SER A 148 -8.19 -3.92 -4.81
CA SER A 148 -7.04 -4.15 -5.70
C SER A 148 -6.90 -3.05 -6.75
N CYS A 149 -5.77 -2.99 -7.43
CA CYS A 149 -5.56 -2.12 -8.60
C CYS A 149 -6.63 -2.33 -9.68
N THR A 150 -6.94 -3.58 -10.03
CA THR A 150 -7.97 -3.91 -11.03
C THR A 150 -9.35 -3.50 -10.57
N THR A 151 -9.68 -3.69 -9.28
CA THR A 151 -10.97 -3.23 -8.72
C THR A 151 -11.10 -1.71 -8.84
N ASN A 152 -10.05 -0.95 -8.51
CA ASN A 152 -10.05 0.50 -8.63
C ASN A 152 -10.18 0.97 -10.08
N ALA A 153 -9.59 0.25 -11.04
CA ALA A 153 -9.70 0.57 -12.46
C ALA A 153 -11.10 0.28 -13.04
N THR A 154 -11.70 -0.85 -12.65
CA THR A 154 -12.95 -1.33 -13.27
C THR A 154 -14.21 -0.83 -12.57
N ALA A 155 -14.21 -0.68 -11.24
CA ALA A 155 -15.42 -0.36 -10.49
C ALA A 155 -16.11 0.95 -10.91
N PRO A 156 -15.40 2.05 -11.24
CA PRO A 156 -16.05 3.26 -11.76
C PRO A 156 -16.79 3.04 -13.08
N LEU A 157 -16.19 2.27 -14.00
CA LEU A 157 -16.81 1.96 -15.29
C LEU A 157 -18.05 1.08 -15.10
N LEU A 158 -17.93 0.04 -14.27
CA LEU A 158 -19.06 -0.85 -13.99
C LEU A 158 -20.21 -0.10 -13.31
N LYS A 159 -19.92 0.83 -12.38
CA LYS A 159 -20.94 1.67 -11.73
C LYS A 159 -21.73 2.48 -12.75
N ILE A 160 -21.05 3.17 -13.67
CA ILE A 160 -21.71 3.97 -14.71
C ILE A 160 -22.61 3.10 -15.60
N LEU A 161 -22.10 1.93 -16.02
CA LEU A 161 -22.86 1.00 -16.86
C LEU A 161 -24.07 0.43 -16.13
N ASP A 162 -23.93 0.06 -14.87
CA ASP A 162 -25.02 -0.51 -14.08
C ASP A 162 -26.09 0.53 -13.69
N GLU A 163 -25.68 1.75 -13.39
CA GLU A 163 -26.60 2.85 -13.12
C GLU A 163 -27.43 3.20 -14.35
N ALA A 164 -26.80 3.26 -15.53
CA ALA A 164 -27.46 3.64 -16.78
C ALA A 164 -28.25 2.50 -17.44
N PHE A 165 -27.72 1.27 -17.40
CA PHE A 165 -28.21 0.17 -18.24
C PHE A 165 -28.59 -1.10 -17.49
N LYS A 166 -28.32 -1.18 -16.17
CA LYS A 166 -28.56 -2.37 -15.33
C LYS A 166 -27.86 -3.62 -15.87
N VAL A 167 -26.61 -3.80 -15.46
CA VAL A 167 -25.75 -4.87 -15.98
C VAL A 167 -26.20 -6.20 -15.40
N GLU A 168 -26.71 -7.11 -16.24
CA GLU A 168 -27.08 -8.46 -15.82
C GLU A 168 -25.86 -9.37 -15.62
N ASN A 169 -24.91 -9.32 -16.55
CA ASN A 169 -23.72 -10.16 -16.55
C ASN A 169 -22.53 -9.40 -17.15
N ALA A 170 -21.33 -9.66 -16.63
CA ALA A 170 -20.09 -9.09 -17.15
C ALA A 170 -18.95 -10.11 -17.08
N LEU A 171 -18.13 -10.15 -18.13
CA LEU A 171 -16.86 -10.87 -18.14
C LEU A 171 -15.73 -9.84 -18.26
N LEU A 172 -14.81 -9.84 -17.29
CA LEU A 172 -13.67 -8.94 -17.27
C LEU A 172 -12.41 -9.70 -17.65
N THR A 173 -11.63 -9.15 -18.57
CA THR A 173 -10.24 -9.56 -18.81
C THR A 173 -9.34 -8.34 -18.62
N THR A 174 -8.31 -8.49 -17.80
CA THR A 174 -7.28 -7.45 -17.62
C THR A 174 -5.98 -7.89 -18.28
N ILE A 175 -5.46 -7.07 -19.19
CA ILE A 175 -4.08 -7.20 -19.65
C ILE A 175 -3.22 -6.43 -18.64
N HIS A 176 -2.58 -7.17 -17.74
CA HIS A 176 -1.95 -6.61 -16.54
C HIS A 176 -0.43 -6.72 -16.61
N SER A 177 0.29 -5.67 -16.21
CA SER A 177 1.74 -5.72 -16.04
C SER A 177 2.16 -6.80 -15.03
N TYR A 178 3.34 -7.41 -15.19
CA TYR A 178 3.84 -8.32 -14.17
C TYR A 178 4.12 -7.59 -12.85
N THR A 179 4.11 -8.33 -11.75
CA THR A 179 4.28 -7.81 -10.39
C THR A 179 5.34 -8.62 -9.63
N ASN A 180 5.62 -8.24 -8.39
CA ASN A 180 6.58 -8.94 -7.53
C ASN A 180 6.15 -10.36 -7.13
N ASP A 181 4.90 -10.75 -7.35
CA ASP A 181 4.44 -12.11 -7.08
C ASP A 181 4.83 -13.10 -8.20
N GLN A 182 5.14 -12.60 -9.41
CA GLN A 182 5.70 -13.42 -10.48
C GLN A 182 7.23 -13.47 -10.38
N ASN A 183 7.81 -14.59 -10.82
CA ASN A 183 9.25 -14.76 -10.79
C ASN A 183 9.95 -14.08 -11.97
N LEU A 184 11.11 -13.48 -11.74
CA LEU A 184 11.95 -12.93 -12.81
C LEU A 184 12.46 -14.02 -13.77
N LEU A 185 12.75 -15.21 -13.23
CA LEU A 185 13.21 -16.40 -13.95
C LEU A 185 12.31 -17.59 -13.60
N ASP A 186 12.33 -18.63 -14.43
CA ASP A 186 11.59 -19.87 -14.14
C ASP A 186 12.07 -20.48 -12.80
N THR A 187 11.21 -20.48 -11.77
CA THR A 187 11.51 -21.04 -10.44
C THR A 187 10.24 -21.40 -9.67
N LYS A 188 10.39 -22.08 -8.54
CA LYS A 188 9.28 -22.58 -7.73
C LYS A 188 8.29 -21.47 -7.36
N HIS A 189 7.01 -21.77 -7.54
CA HIS A 189 5.90 -20.94 -7.09
C HIS A 189 4.67 -21.84 -6.88
N LYS A 190 3.74 -21.45 -6.01
CA LYS A 190 2.51 -22.23 -5.72
C LYS A 190 1.57 -22.30 -6.94
N ASP A 191 1.58 -21.24 -7.74
CA ASP A 191 0.89 -21.16 -9.03
C ASP A 191 1.89 -21.49 -10.14
N ILE A 192 1.63 -22.57 -10.87
CA ILE A 192 2.51 -23.12 -11.91
C ILE A 192 2.71 -22.17 -13.10
N ARG A 193 1.79 -21.22 -13.33
CA ARG A 193 1.91 -20.24 -14.42
C ARG A 193 2.74 -19.05 -13.96
N ARG A 194 2.54 -18.57 -12.73
CA ARG A 194 3.39 -17.53 -12.12
C ARG A 194 4.82 -17.99 -11.84
N ALA A 195 5.06 -19.31 -11.85
CA ALA A 195 6.40 -19.90 -11.77
C ALA A 195 7.31 -19.56 -12.97
N ARG A 196 6.74 -19.12 -14.10
CA ARG A 196 7.45 -18.80 -15.35
C ARG A 196 8.02 -17.37 -15.33
N ALA A 197 9.08 -17.14 -16.09
CA ALA A 197 9.77 -15.86 -16.23
C ALA A 197 8.80 -14.75 -16.69
N ALA A 198 8.58 -13.77 -15.82
CA ALA A 198 7.51 -12.80 -15.93
C ALA A 198 7.63 -11.85 -17.13
N SER A 199 8.85 -11.51 -17.55
CA SER A 199 9.10 -10.59 -18.66
C SER A 199 9.08 -11.26 -20.04
N LEU A 200 8.91 -12.58 -20.11
CA LEU A 200 8.99 -13.36 -21.36
C LEU A 200 7.69 -14.09 -21.71
N ASN A 201 6.66 -14.02 -20.87
CA ASN A 201 5.44 -14.81 -21.03
C ASN A 201 4.17 -13.96 -20.86
N LEU A 202 3.11 -14.35 -21.58
CA LEU A 202 1.73 -14.04 -21.19
C LEU A 202 1.30 -15.07 -20.15
N ILE A 203 0.97 -14.64 -18.94
CA ILE A 203 0.67 -15.50 -17.78
C ILE A 203 -0.81 -15.36 -17.42
N PRO A 204 -1.70 -16.29 -17.81
CA PRO A 204 -3.11 -16.23 -17.42
C PRO A 204 -3.28 -16.66 -15.95
N THR A 205 -3.77 -15.76 -15.10
CA THR A 205 -3.90 -15.95 -13.64
C THR A 205 -5.05 -15.14 -13.05
#